data_AF-A0A2E5WNM9-F1
#
_entry.id   AF-A0A2E5WNM9-F1
#
_cell.length_a   1.000
_cell.length_b   1.000
_cell.length_c   1.000
_cell.angle_alpha   90.00
_cell.angle_beta   90.00
_cell.angle_gamma   90.00
#
_symmetry.space_group_name_H-M   'P 1'
#
loop_
_entity.id
_entity.type
_entity.pdbx_description
1 polymer ?
#
loop_
_entity_poly.entity_id
_entity_poly.type
_entity_poly.pdbx_seq_one_letter_code
_entity_poly.pdbx_strand_id
1 'polypeptide(L)'
;MKSLFWLHIKKSAGQSTRKALKPYYVEVDRMKKPKNFIQSNYSEYNDILNNYRVPLGDYQFKRALFAKKYLYKKDWDSIFSFAFSREPTDRCISMFYYLFWRKKLKDRIYSSIKSKRIFLSDSYAFDYFLELISKRSVNNTSNYSPVGLHFTTHTNPMWDDVTDESGNILLSKIFRLENFSEGITFALKHINANIINDQLINVNINPFKGSFNPSKQQIKKIETIYKEDFDIYESIK
;
A
#
# COMPACT_ATOMS: atom_id res chain seq x y z
N MET A 1 4.88 -8.33 26.30
CA MET A 1 3.62 -7.93 25.63
C MET A 1 3.72 -8.40 24.19
N LYS A 2 2.70 -9.07 23.63
CA LYS A 2 2.74 -9.54 22.24
C LYS A 2 2.75 -8.31 21.31
N SER A 3 3.66 -8.31 20.35
CA SER A 3 3.86 -7.19 19.42
C SER A 3 3.18 -7.45 18.09
N LEU A 4 2.82 -6.37 17.40
CA LEU A 4 2.12 -6.41 16.11
C LEU A 4 2.93 -5.63 15.09
N PHE A 5 3.00 -6.16 13.87
CA PHE A 5 3.55 -5.47 12.71
C PHE A 5 2.49 -5.41 11.61
N TRP A 6 2.03 -4.21 11.29
CA TRP A 6 1.13 -3.99 10.18
C TRP A 6 1.88 -3.40 8.99
N LEU A 7 1.88 -4.09 7.85
CA LEU A 7 2.40 -3.55 6.61
C LEU A 7 1.30 -2.81 5.84
N HIS A 8 1.47 -1.50 5.67
CA HIS A 8 0.53 -0.68 4.92
C HIS A 8 0.78 -0.79 3.41
N ILE A 9 -0.01 -1.63 2.75
CA ILE A 9 -0.17 -1.64 1.29
C ILE A 9 -1.00 -0.44 0.87
N LYS A 10 -0.45 0.39 -0.02
CA LYS A 10 -1.11 1.65 -0.39
C LYS A 10 -2.45 1.35 -1.05
N LYS A 11 -3.45 2.17 -0.70
CA LYS A 11 -4.85 2.07 -1.17
C LYS A 11 -5.62 0.85 -0.66
N SER A 12 -5.12 0.19 0.39
CA SER A 12 -5.80 -0.87 1.13
C SER A 12 -6.17 -0.42 2.56
N ALA A 13 -7.01 0.63 2.66
CA ALA A 13 -7.57 1.16 3.92
C ALA A 13 -6.60 1.63 5.02
N GLY A 14 -5.39 2.08 4.67
CA GLY A 14 -4.39 2.41 5.72
C GLY A 14 -4.71 3.57 6.66
N GLN A 15 -5.67 4.46 6.36
CA GLN A 15 -6.14 5.43 7.38
C GLN A 15 -7.06 4.74 8.40
N SER A 16 -8.00 3.92 7.91
CA SER A 16 -8.91 3.14 8.74
C SER A 16 -8.13 2.16 9.63
N THR A 17 -7.14 1.44 9.08
CA THR A 17 -6.31 0.51 9.85
C THR A 17 -5.57 1.21 10.98
N ARG A 18 -4.95 2.37 10.74
CA ARG A 18 -4.26 3.13 11.81
C ARG A 18 -5.19 3.50 12.94
N LYS A 19 -6.38 4.03 12.62
CA LYS A 19 -7.38 4.39 13.63
C LYS A 19 -7.80 3.16 14.43
N ALA A 20 -8.03 2.05 13.76
CA ALA A 20 -8.51 0.81 14.35
C ALA A 20 -7.48 0.08 15.22
N LEU A 21 -6.18 0.28 14.95
CA LEU A 21 -5.10 -0.32 15.74
C LEU A 21 -4.68 0.52 16.95
N LYS A 22 -5.26 1.71 17.18
CA LYS A 22 -4.96 2.48 18.40
C LYS A 22 -5.50 1.77 19.65
N PRO A 23 -4.76 1.80 20.78
CA PRO A 23 -3.49 2.50 20.99
C PRO A 23 -2.23 1.69 20.62
N TYR A 24 -2.38 0.46 20.11
CA TYR A 24 -1.28 -0.48 19.88
C TYR A 24 -0.38 -0.14 18.68
N TYR A 25 -0.83 0.76 17.80
CA TYR A 25 -0.03 1.30 16.70
C TYR A 25 0.40 2.74 17.00
N VAL A 26 1.71 2.95 17.22
CA VAL A 26 2.29 4.25 17.58
C VAL A 26 2.64 5.03 16.31
N GLU A 27 1.92 6.14 16.07
CA GLU A 27 2.17 7.03 14.94
C GLU A 27 3.32 8.02 15.22
N VAL A 28 4.18 8.28 14.24
CA VAL A 28 5.19 9.35 14.30
C VAL A 28 4.79 10.54 13.44
N ASP A 29 5.41 11.70 13.67
CA ASP A 29 5.30 12.81 12.73
C ASP A 29 5.97 12.43 11.40
N ARG A 30 5.19 12.46 10.32
CA ARG A 30 5.61 12.09 8.96
C ARG A 30 5.84 13.29 8.05
N MET A 31 5.58 14.50 8.54
CA MET A 31 5.50 15.72 7.74
C MET A 31 6.50 16.78 8.20
N LYS A 32 6.46 17.22 9.46
CA LYS A 32 7.27 18.37 9.89
C LYS A 32 8.67 17.94 10.36
N LYS A 33 8.74 16.85 11.13
CA LYS A 33 10.01 16.30 11.65
C LYS A 33 10.03 14.78 11.48
N PRO A 34 10.23 14.27 10.25
CA PRO A 34 10.28 12.83 10.02
C PRO A 34 11.44 12.22 10.81
N LYS A 35 11.11 11.33 11.75
CA LYS A 35 12.11 10.53 12.48
C LYS A 35 12.66 9.43 11.59
N ASN A 36 13.95 9.13 11.75
CA ASN A 36 14.57 7.92 11.20
C ASN A 36 14.63 6.81 12.27
N PHE A 37 15.01 5.60 11.86
CA PHE A 37 15.07 4.45 12.76
C PHE A 37 16.03 4.67 13.94
N ILE A 38 17.21 5.26 13.70
CA ILE A 38 18.26 5.49 14.71
C ILE A 38 17.77 6.38 15.86
N GLN A 39 16.90 7.35 15.55
CA GLN A 39 16.39 8.34 16.51
C GLN A 39 15.04 7.96 17.13
N SER A 40 14.54 6.76 16.85
CA SER A 40 13.18 6.36 17.20
C SER A 40 13.15 5.18 18.15
N ASN A 41 12.07 5.08 18.92
CA ASN A 41 11.83 3.93 19.77
C ASN A 41 11.37 2.73 18.95
N TYR A 42 11.61 1.52 19.44
CA TYR A 42 11.19 0.26 18.79
C TYR A 42 9.69 0.24 18.42
N SER A 43 8.84 0.85 19.26
CA SER A 43 7.39 0.97 19.03
C SER A 43 7.04 1.86 17.82
N GLU A 44 7.92 2.76 17.41
CA GLU A 44 7.72 3.71 16.30
C GLU A 44 8.16 3.12 14.94
N TYR A 45 8.97 2.06 14.93
CA TYR A 45 9.58 1.49 13.72
C TYR A 45 8.53 1.11 12.66
N ASN A 46 7.39 0.55 13.07
CA ASN A 46 6.37 0.12 12.13
C ASN A 46 5.73 1.32 11.38
N ASP A 47 5.50 2.44 12.08
CA ASP A 47 4.95 3.65 11.46
C ASP A 47 5.94 4.34 10.52
N ILE A 48 7.21 4.37 10.92
CA ILE A 48 8.33 4.88 10.12
C ILE A 48 8.47 4.06 8.83
N LEU A 49 8.54 2.74 8.91
CA LEU A 49 8.70 1.87 7.72
C LEU A 49 7.52 2.00 6.74
N ASN A 50 6.31 2.27 7.23
CA ASN A 50 5.13 2.50 6.39
C ASN A 50 5.10 3.89 5.72
N ASN A 51 6.04 4.78 6.03
CA ASN A 51 6.21 6.07 5.40
C ASN A 51 7.06 5.94 4.12
N TYR A 52 6.49 6.32 2.99
CA TYR A 52 7.14 6.21 1.68
C TYR A 52 8.39 7.09 1.53
N ARG A 53 8.59 8.05 2.44
CA ARG A 53 9.73 8.97 2.43
C ARG A 53 10.98 8.40 3.08
N VAL A 54 10.87 7.26 3.75
CA VAL A 54 12.01 6.62 4.40
C VAL A 54 12.81 5.89 3.33
N PRO A 55 14.07 6.27 3.08
CA PRO A 55 14.90 5.58 2.12
C PRO A 55 15.30 4.21 2.67
N LEU A 56 15.09 3.15 1.88
CA LEU A 56 15.43 1.78 2.25
C LEU A 56 16.55 1.18 1.37
N GLY A 57 17.15 1.98 0.48
CA GLY A 57 18.18 1.51 -0.46
C GLY A 57 17.65 0.36 -1.32
N ASP A 58 18.40 -0.74 -1.39
CA ASP A 58 18.03 -1.95 -2.15
C ASP A 58 16.76 -2.66 -1.63
N TYR A 59 16.29 -2.28 -0.43
CA TYR A 59 15.04 -2.75 0.16
C TYR A 59 13.85 -1.83 -0.13
N GLN A 60 14.01 -0.84 -1.02
CA GLN A 60 12.89 -0.05 -1.47
C GLN A 60 11.84 -0.98 -2.11
N PHE A 61 10.61 -0.92 -1.57
CA PHE A 61 9.50 -1.83 -1.91
C PHE A 61 9.69 -3.30 -1.50
N LYS A 62 10.62 -3.58 -0.56
CA LYS A 62 10.81 -4.89 0.09
C LYS A 62 10.68 -4.76 1.61
N ARG A 63 9.61 -4.11 2.05
CA ARG A 63 9.48 -3.65 3.44
C ARG A 63 9.40 -4.78 4.46
N ALA A 64 8.67 -5.87 4.19
CA ALA A 64 8.65 -7.01 5.10
C ALA A 64 10.04 -7.64 5.26
N LEU A 65 10.79 -7.78 4.16
CA LEU A 65 12.16 -8.29 4.19
C LEU A 65 13.09 -7.37 4.99
N PHE A 66 13.01 -6.05 4.79
CA PHE A 66 13.76 -5.08 5.59
C PHE A 66 13.43 -5.18 7.08
N ALA A 67 12.14 -5.27 7.40
CA ALA A 67 11.65 -5.40 8.76
C ALA A 67 12.22 -6.65 9.44
N LYS A 68 12.14 -7.81 8.78
CA LYS A 68 12.70 -9.08 9.27
C LYS A 68 14.21 -9.03 9.43
N LYS A 69 14.94 -8.47 8.47
CA LYS A 69 16.41 -8.50 8.45
C LYS A 69 17.05 -7.52 9.42
N TYR A 70 16.46 -6.33 9.60
CA TYR A 70 17.11 -5.22 10.32
C TYR A 70 16.34 -4.71 11.53
N LEU A 71 15.02 -4.57 11.45
CA LEU A 71 14.24 -3.90 12.51
C LEU A 71 13.83 -4.88 13.63
N TYR A 72 13.40 -6.07 13.25
CA TYR A 72 12.79 -7.06 14.13
C TYR A 72 13.55 -8.40 14.11
N LYS A 73 14.85 -8.38 13.79
CA LYS A 73 15.66 -9.59 13.54
C LYS A 73 15.54 -10.68 14.60
N LYS A 74 15.44 -10.30 15.88
CA LYS A 74 15.37 -11.25 17.00
C LYS A 74 13.95 -11.74 17.29
N ASP A 75 12.95 -10.94 16.93
CA ASP A 75 11.58 -11.13 17.41
C ASP A 75 10.59 -11.42 16.27
N TRP A 76 11.00 -11.34 14.99
CA TRP A 76 10.11 -11.39 13.83
C TRP A 76 9.12 -12.56 13.88
N ASP A 77 9.60 -13.76 14.18
CA ASP A 77 8.79 -14.98 14.20
C ASP A 77 7.79 -15.00 15.39
N SER A 78 8.02 -14.17 16.40
CA SER A 78 7.12 -13.98 17.55
C SER A 78 6.10 -12.84 17.36
N ILE A 79 6.33 -11.97 16.37
CA ILE A 79 5.48 -10.82 16.08
C ILE A 79 4.33 -11.29 15.17
N PHE A 80 3.10 -10.94 15.53
CA PHE A 80 2.00 -11.11 14.60
C PHE A 80 2.11 -10.06 13.50
N SER A 81 2.52 -10.47 12.30
CA SER A 81 2.72 -9.59 11.15
C SER A 81 1.59 -9.76 10.12
N PHE A 82 1.03 -8.65 9.64
CA PHE A 82 -0.08 -8.73 8.70
C PHE A 82 -0.22 -7.55 7.75
N ALA A 83 -1.01 -7.75 6.69
CA ALA A 83 -1.42 -6.72 5.74
C ALA A 83 -2.87 -6.91 5.29
N PHE A 84 -3.43 -5.86 4.68
CA PHE A 84 -4.68 -5.96 3.92
C PHE A 84 -4.38 -5.91 2.43
N SER A 85 -4.87 -6.91 1.70
CA SER A 85 -4.90 -6.93 0.25
C SER A 85 -6.28 -6.48 -0.24
N ARG A 86 -6.29 -5.51 -1.15
CA ARG A 86 -7.50 -5.12 -1.88
C ARG A 86 -7.44 -5.80 -3.25
N GLU A 87 -8.60 -6.20 -3.79
CA GLU A 87 -8.68 -6.72 -5.15
C GLU A 87 -7.88 -5.81 -6.11
N PRO A 88 -6.93 -6.35 -6.90
CA PRO A 88 -5.95 -5.52 -7.60
C PRO A 88 -6.54 -4.51 -8.58
N THR A 89 -7.63 -4.84 -9.29
CA THR A 89 -8.32 -3.91 -10.19
C THR A 89 -8.89 -2.73 -9.43
N ASP A 90 -9.59 -3.01 -8.35
CA ASP A 90 -10.23 -2.04 -7.46
C ASP A 90 -9.17 -1.16 -6.75
N ARG A 91 -8.01 -1.75 -6.42
CA ARG A 91 -6.83 -1.01 -5.93
C ARG A 91 -6.31 -0.07 -7.01
N CYS A 92 -6.16 -0.53 -8.25
CA CYS A 92 -5.66 0.26 -9.38
C CYS A 92 -6.54 1.47 -9.69
N ILE A 93 -7.86 1.28 -9.71
CA ILE A 93 -8.81 2.38 -9.84
C ILE A 93 -8.65 3.38 -8.69
N SER A 94 -8.49 2.90 -7.46
CA SER A 94 -8.26 3.78 -6.31
C SER A 94 -6.95 4.57 -6.41
N MET A 95 -5.90 3.96 -6.97
CA MET A 95 -4.62 4.62 -7.25
C MET A 95 -4.77 5.72 -8.31
N PHE A 96 -5.48 5.44 -9.40
CA PHE A 96 -5.75 6.41 -10.47
C PHE A 96 -6.43 7.67 -9.93
N TYR A 97 -7.53 7.50 -9.19
CA TYR A 97 -8.23 8.67 -8.63
C TYR A 97 -7.36 9.45 -7.65
N TYR A 98 -6.53 8.76 -6.86
CA TYR A 98 -5.68 9.40 -5.86
C TYR A 98 -4.47 10.14 -6.45
N LEU A 99 -3.77 9.53 -7.42
CA LEU A 99 -2.51 10.04 -7.95
C LEU A 99 -2.68 10.92 -9.18
N PHE A 100 -3.64 10.57 -10.03
CA PHE A 100 -3.76 11.12 -11.36
C PHE A 100 -4.95 12.08 -11.46
N TRP A 101 -6.13 11.62 -11.05
CA TRP A 101 -7.37 12.38 -11.27
C TRP A 101 -7.55 13.55 -10.31
N ARG A 102 -7.29 13.35 -9.00
CA ARG A 102 -7.50 14.40 -7.97
C ARG A 102 -6.30 15.30 -7.76
N LYS A 103 -5.10 14.84 -8.06
CA LYS A 103 -3.91 15.69 -7.98
C LYS A 103 -3.80 16.53 -9.25
N LYS A 104 -3.23 17.73 -9.14
CA LYS A 104 -2.81 18.58 -10.26
C LYS A 104 -1.79 17.91 -11.21
N LEU A 105 -1.58 16.59 -11.13
CA LEU A 105 -0.77 15.83 -12.07
C LEU A 105 -1.39 15.89 -13.46
N LYS A 106 -2.72 15.81 -13.54
CA LYS A 106 -3.49 16.10 -14.76
C LYS A 106 -3.12 17.47 -15.34
N ASP A 107 -3.06 18.51 -14.49
CA ASP A 107 -2.67 19.87 -14.90
C ASP A 107 -1.16 20.03 -15.21
N ARG A 108 -0.29 19.18 -14.67
CA ARG A 108 1.16 19.18 -14.99
C ARG A 108 1.49 18.43 -16.27
N ILE A 109 0.78 17.34 -16.55
CA ILE A 109 0.88 16.62 -17.82
C ILE A 109 0.28 17.46 -18.96
N TYR A 110 -0.74 18.28 -18.65
CA TYR A 110 -1.31 19.27 -19.56
C TYR A 110 -0.27 20.23 -20.14
N SER A 111 0.67 20.72 -19.31
CA SER A 111 1.68 21.67 -19.79
C SER A 111 2.77 21.01 -20.64
N SER A 112 2.96 19.68 -20.55
CA SER A 112 4.02 18.96 -21.26
C SER A 112 3.55 18.22 -22.52
N ILE A 113 2.25 17.93 -22.67
CA ILE A 113 1.72 17.14 -23.81
C ILE A 113 0.76 17.99 -24.64
N LYS A 114 1.06 18.19 -25.92
CA LYS A 114 0.21 18.89 -26.92
C LYS A 114 -1.17 18.24 -27.18
N SER A 115 -1.51 17.14 -26.50
CA SER A 115 -2.71 16.34 -26.76
C SER A 115 -3.82 16.69 -25.76
N LYS A 116 -4.74 17.57 -26.18
CA LYS A 116 -5.97 17.90 -25.43
C LYS A 116 -6.93 16.70 -25.24
N ARG A 117 -6.67 15.54 -25.87
CA ARG A 117 -7.55 14.35 -25.86
C ARG A 117 -7.57 13.60 -24.52
N ILE A 118 -6.52 13.73 -23.70
CA ILE A 118 -6.42 13.08 -22.36
C ILE A 118 -7.59 13.49 -21.43
N PHE A 119 -8.26 14.59 -21.72
CA PHE A 119 -9.24 15.22 -20.85
C PHE A 119 -10.70 14.89 -21.21
N LEU A 120 -10.93 14.18 -22.30
CA LEU A 120 -12.30 13.93 -22.80
C LEU A 120 -12.91 12.64 -22.27
N SER A 121 -12.13 11.69 -21.74
CA SER A 121 -12.65 10.45 -21.16
C SER A 121 -11.79 9.88 -20.04
N ASP A 122 -12.46 9.39 -18.98
CA ASP A 122 -11.81 8.66 -17.88
C ASP A 122 -11.05 7.44 -18.39
N SER A 123 -11.58 6.78 -19.42
CA SER A 123 -10.95 5.62 -20.05
C SER A 123 -9.58 5.95 -20.65
N TYR A 124 -9.48 7.03 -21.44
CA TYR A 124 -8.20 7.40 -22.05
C TYR A 124 -7.19 7.86 -20.99
N ALA A 125 -7.65 8.62 -20.00
CA ALA A 125 -6.80 9.02 -18.88
C ALA A 125 -6.29 7.81 -18.07
N PHE A 126 -7.13 6.79 -17.92
CA PHE A 126 -6.76 5.56 -17.24
C PHE A 126 -5.74 4.74 -18.05
N ASP A 127 -5.88 4.64 -19.37
CA ASP A 127 -4.86 4.01 -20.23
C ASP A 127 -3.50 4.70 -20.08
N TYR A 128 -3.47 6.03 -20.11
CA TYR A 128 -2.23 6.78 -19.91
C TYR A 128 -1.65 6.57 -18.50
N PHE A 129 -2.51 6.49 -17.48
CA PHE A 129 -2.07 6.14 -16.12
C PHE A 129 -1.42 4.75 -16.07
N LEU A 130 -2.00 3.74 -16.73
CA LEU A 130 -1.42 2.41 -16.84
C LEU A 130 -0.07 2.44 -17.59
N GLU A 131 0.07 3.26 -18.63
CA GLU A 131 1.36 3.45 -19.30
C GLU A 131 2.42 4.06 -18.37
N LEU A 132 2.06 5.04 -17.54
CA LEU A 132 2.97 5.60 -16.54
C LEU A 132 3.40 4.56 -15.51
N ILE A 133 2.48 3.68 -15.11
CA ILE A 133 2.78 2.55 -14.24
C ILE A 133 3.77 1.60 -14.90
N SER A 134 3.55 1.19 -16.15
CA SER A 134 4.45 0.28 -16.87
C SER A 134 5.83 0.89 -17.13
N LYS A 135 5.92 2.23 -17.22
CA LYS A 135 7.19 2.96 -17.38
C LYS A 135 7.94 3.17 -16.05
N ARG A 136 7.39 2.73 -14.92
CA ARG A 136 8.12 2.76 -13.64
C ARG A 136 9.33 1.83 -13.78
N SER A 137 10.52 2.39 -13.91
CA SER A 137 11.72 1.58 -13.72
C SER A 137 11.81 1.24 -12.24
N VAL A 138 11.90 -0.05 -11.91
CA VAL A 138 12.17 -0.52 -10.54
C VAL A 138 13.50 0.06 -10.02
N ASN A 139 14.38 0.48 -10.94
CA ASN A 139 15.67 1.11 -10.69
C ASN A 139 15.65 2.64 -10.80
N ASN A 140 14.48 3.28 -10.94
CA ASN A 140 14.42 4.74 -11.05
C ASN A 140 14.68 5.39 -9.68
N THR A 141 15.95 5.69 -9.41
CA THR A 141 16.39 6.56 -8.29
C THR A 141 15.95 8.01 -8.48
N SER A 142 15.39 8.33 -9.65
CA SER A 142 14.82 9.62 -9.98
C SER A 142 13.59 9.94 -9.13
N ASN A 143 13.70 10.96 -8.28
CA ASN A 143 12.57 11.55 -7.57
C ASN A 143 11.73 12.50 -8.45
N TYR A 144 11.99 12.56 -9.77
CA TYR A 144 11.36 13.53 -10.67
C TYR A 144 9.93 13.13 -11.07
N SER A 145 9.07 14.13 -11.21
CA SER A 145 7.69 13.99 -11.71
C SER A 145 7.70 13.57 -13.19
N PRO A 146 6.73 12.77 -13.67
CA PRO A 146 5.53 12.28 -12.99
C PRO A 146 5.68 10.95 -12.24
N VAL A 147 6.80 10.23 -12.40
CA VAL A 147 7.03 8.85 -11.90
C VAL A 147 8.04 8.81 -10.74
N GLY A 148 7.97 9.80 -9.84
CA GLY A 148 8.86 9.87 -8.68
C GLY A 148 8.43 8.93 -7.54
N LEU A 149 9.18 8.91 -6.44
CA LEU A 149 8.98 8.00 -5.30
C LEU A 149 7.54 7.97 -4.74
N HIS A 150 6.84 9.10 -4.70
CA HIS A 150 5.43 9.13 -4.28
C HIS A 150 4.54 8.32 -5.22
N PHE A 151 4.70 8.46 -6.53
CA PHE A 151 3.93 7.71 -7.53
C PHE A 151 4.28 6.22 -7.44
N THR A 152 5.57 5.89 -7.54
CA THR A 152 6.06 4.51 -7.55
C THR A 152 5.66 3.75 -6.28
N THR A 153 5.77 4.36 -5.09
CA THR A 153 5.34 3.70 -3.85
C THR A 153 3.85 3.40 -3.81
N HIS A 154 3.02 4.24 -4.44
CA HIS A 154 1.58 3.98 -4.46
C HIS A 154 1.20 2.94 -5.50
N THR A 155 1.94 2.86 -6.62
CA THR A 155 1.64 1.97 -7.73
C THR A 155 2.43 0.67 -7.72
N ASN A 156 3.37 0.48 -6.79
CA ASN A 156 4.14 -0.75 -6.67
C ASN A 156 3.22 -1.96 -6.43
N PRO A 157 3.54 -3.14 -7.00
CA PRO A 157 2.94 -4.39 -6.60
C PRO A 157 3.13 -4.65 -5.10
N MET A 158 2.21 -5.41 -4.53
CA MET A 158 2.29 -5.84 -3.14
C MET A 158 3.29 -6.98 -2.98
N TRP A 159 3.44 -7.85 -3.99
CA TRP A 159 4.27 -9.05 -3.95
C TRP A 159 5.66 -8.82 -3.34
N ASP A 160 6.48 -7.95 -3.94
CA ASP A 160 7.85 -7.68 -3.47
C ASP A 160 7.91 -7.15 -2.03
N ASP A 161 6.85 -6.47 -1.59
CA ASP A 161 6.78 -5.86 -0.26
C ASP A 161 6.48 -6.90 0.83
N VAL A 162 5.94 -8.06 0.46
CA VAL A 162 5.51 -9.13 1.39
C VAL A 162 6.29 -10.44 1.26
N THR A 163 7.14 -10.59 0.25
CA THR A 163 7.92 -11.82 0.03
C THR A 163 9.41 -11.65 0.30
N ASP A 164 10.11 -12.79 0.46
CA ASP A 164 11.56 -12.85 0.44
C ASP A 164 12.13 -13.07 -0.98
N GLU A 165 13.46 -13.21 -1.07
CA GLU A 165 14.17 -13.44 -2.33
C GLU A 165 13.81 -14.78 -3.02
N SER A 166 13.23 -15.72 -2.27
CA SER A 166 12.76 -17.01 -2.76
C SER A 166 11.26 -17.01 -3.08
N GLY A 167 10.58 -15.88 -2.93
CA GLY A 167 9.14 -15.75 -3.17
C GLY A 167 8.26 -16.24 -2.01
N ASN A 168 8.82 -16.51 -0.82
CA ASN A 168 8.01 -16.92 0.33
C ASN A 168 7.36 -15.72 1.00
N ILE A 169 6.07 -15.83 1.33
CA ILE A 169 5.36 -14.79 2.09
C ILE A 169 5.97 -14.68 3.49
N LEU A 170 6.40 -13.47 3.85
CA LEU A 170 7.05 -13.17 5.13
C LEU A 170 6.07 -12.80 6.24
N LEU A 171 4.87 -12.36 5.88
CA LEU A 171 3.84 -11.95 6.84
C LEU A 171 3.10 -13.17 7.40
N SER A 172 2.76 -13.14 8.69
CA SER A 172 1.98 -14.19 9.34
C SER A 172 0.59 -14.35 8.73
N LYS A 173 -0.04 -13.24 8.30
CA LYS A 173 -1.36 -13.27 7.66
C LYS A 173 -1.58 -12.11 6.70
N ILE A 174 -2.25 -12.38 5.58
CA ILE A 174 -2.78 -11.34 4.70
C ILE A 174 -4.30 -11.49 4.68
N PHE A 175 -5.02 -10.40 4.91
CA PHE A 175 -6.48 -10.38 4.89
C PHE A 175 -6.96 -9.73 3.61
N ARG A 176 -8.08 -10.21 3.07
CA ARG A 176 -8.80 -9.46 2.05
C ARG A 176 -9.45 -8.22 2.66
N LEU A 177 -9.49 -7.12 1.92
CA LEU A 177 -9.95 -5.84 2.44
C LEU A 177 -11.45 -5.83 2.75
N GLU A 178 -12.25 -6.63 2.04
CA GLU A 178 -13.66 -6.84 2.35
C GLU A 178 -13.87 -7.41 3.76
N ASN A 179 -12.89 -8.16 4.29
CA ASN A 179 -12.91 -8.74 5.63
C ASN A 179 -12.18 -7.84 6.64
N PHE A 180 -12.23 -6.52 6.46
CA PHE A 180 -11.48 -5.56 7.27
C PHE A 180 -11.76 -5.70 8.77
N SER A 181 -13.04 -5.74 9.16
CA SER A 181 -13.42 -5.80 10.57
C SER A 181 -12.96 -7.08 11.24
N GLU A 182 -13.06 -8.21 10.53
CA GLU A 182 -12.56 -9.51 10.98
C GLU A 182 -11.03 -9.50 11.11
N GLY A 183 -10.32 -8.96 10.11
CA GLY A 183 -8.87 -8.89 10.10
C GLY A 183 -8.31 -8.02 11.23
N ILE A 184 -8.91 -6.87 11.51
CA ILE A 184 -8.54 -6.04 12.67
C ILE A 184 -8.82 -6.78 13.97
N THR A 185 -10.00 -7.39 14.11
CA THR A 185 -10.36 -8.13 15.33
C THR A 185 -9.39 -9.27 15.59
N PHE A 186 -9.03 -10.02 14.54
CA PHE A 186 -8.03 -11.09 14.60
C PHE A 186 -6.66 -10.54 15.06
N ALA A 187 -6.21 -9.44 14.47
CA ALA A 187 -4.93 -8.81 14.81
C ALA A 187 -4.89 -8.31 16.26
N LEU A 188 -5.96 -7.68 16.74
CA LEU A 188 -6.04 -7.19 18.12
C LEU A 188 -6.09 -8.33 19.14
N LYS A 189 -6.81 -9.43 18.83
CA LYS A 189 -6.83 -10.63 19.69
C LYS A 189 -5.45 -11.28 19.85
N HIS A 190 -4.54 -11.11 18.88
CA HIS A 190 -3.15 -11.54 19.03
C HIS A 190 -2.38 -10.73 20.09
N ILE A 191 -2.77 -9.49 20.35
CA ILE A 191 -2.18 -8.68 21.43
C ILE A 191 -2.86 -9.00 22.76
N ASN A 192 -4.19 -8.97 22.77
CA ASN A 192 -5.00 -9.24 23.95
C ASN A 192 -6.33 -9.91 23.54
N ALA A 193 -6.51 -11.16 23.96
CA ALA A 193 -7.66 -11.98 23.61
C ALA A 193 -9.01 -11.41 24.07
N ASN A 194 -8.99 -10.53 25.09
CA ASN A 194 -10.20 -9.91 25.65
C ASN A 194 -10.63 -8.64 24.90
N ILE A 195 -9.91 -8.23 23.85
CA ILE A 195 -10.34 -7.08 23.05
C ILE A 195 -11.58 -7.47 22.25
N ILE A 196 -12.68 -6.79 22.56
CA ILE A 196 -13.91 -6.79 21.79
C ILE A 196 -13.93 -5.50 20.98
N ASN A 197 -14.14 -5.59 19.66
CA ASN A 197 -14.14 -4.43 18.78
C ASN A 197 -15.49 -4.25 18.09
N ASP A 198 -16.47 -3.77 18.87
CA ASP A 198 -17.86 -3.61 18.41
C ASP A 198 -18.06 -2.39 17.50
N GLN A 199 -17.02 -1.56 17.32
CA GLN A 199 -17.13 -0.26 16.64
C GLN A 199 -16.54 -0.23 15.23
N LEU A 200 -16.11 -1.35 14.66
CA LEU A 200 -15.62 -1.42 13.26
C LEU A 200 -16.79 -1.50 12.28
N ILE A 201 -17.67 -0.49 12.30
CA ILE A 201 -18.76 -0.36 11.34
C ILE A 201 -18.16 0.12 10.02
N ASN A 202 -18.09 -0.77 9.02
CA ASN A 202 -17.88 -0.52 7.59
C ASN A 202 -17.30 0.86 7.20
N VAL A 203 -16.11 1.20 7.72
CA VAL A 203 -15.44 2.50 7.44
C VAL A 203 -14.80 2.51 6.05
N ASN A 204 -14.92 1.42 5.30
CA ASN A 204 -14.30 1.24 3.98
C ASN A 204 -15.19 1.71 2.82
N ILE A 205 -16.10 2.64 3.07
CA ILE A 205 -16.79 3.35 2.00
C ILE A 205 -15.77 4.31 1.40
N ASN A 206 -15.40 4.11 0.13
CA ASN A 206 -14.67 5.10 -0.64
C ASN A 206 -15.70 6.09 -1.22
N PRO A 207 -15.88 7.30 -0.64
CA PRO A 207 -16.84 8.27 -1.18
C PRO A 207 -16.42 8.78 -2.57
N PHE A 208 -15.24 8.36 -3.05
CA PHE A 208 -14.67 8.69 -4.34
C PHE A 208 -14.51 7.46 -5.23
N LYS A 209 -15.27 6.37 -5.01
CA LYS A 209 -15.44 5.34 -6.04
C LYS A 209 -16.21 6.02 -7.18
N GLY A 210 -15.48 6.65 -8.11
CA GLY A 210 -16.10 7.20 -9.31
C GLY A 210 -16.83 6.09 -10.07
N SER A 211 -17.72 6.46 -10.98
CA SER A 211 -18.51 5.51 -11.78
C SER A 211 -17.69 4.79 -12.87
N PHE A 212 -16.39 5.07 -12.97
CA PHE A 212 -15.51 4.47 -13.96
C PHE A 212 -15.29 2.97 -13.71
N ASN A 213 -15.55 2.17 -14.74
CA ASN A 213 -15.20 0.76 -14.80
C ASN A 213 -14.20 0.54 -15.95
N PRO A 214 -13.04 -0.09 -15.69
CA PRO A 214 -12.07 -0.39 -16.74
C PRO A 214 -12.64 -1.30 -17.83
N SER A 215 -12.20 -1.08 -19.07
CA SER A 215 -12.51 -1.97 -20.19
C SER A 215 -11.82 -3.33 -20.02
N LYS A 216 -12.27 -4.37 -20.74
CA LYS A 216 -11.61 -5.69 -20.75
C LYS A 216 -10.12 -5.61 -21.10
N GLN A 217 -9.74 -4.70 -21.99
CA GLN A 217 -8.33 -4.50 -22.37
C GLN A 217 -7.52 -3.85 -21.24
N GLN A 218 -8.12 -2.90 -20.52
CA GLN A 218 -7.47 -2.28 -19.36
C GLN A 218 -7.33 -3.27 -18.20
N ILE A 219 -8.32 -4.14 -17.97
CA ILE A 219 -8.24 -5.22 -16.99
C ILE A 219 -7.05 -6.14 -17.29
N LYS A 220 -6.89 -6.59 -18.54
CA LYS A 220 -5.72 -7.39 -18.95
C LYS A 220 -4.38 -6.70 -18.69
N LYS A 221 -4.30 -5.38 -18.89
CA LYS A 221 -3.10 -4.61 -18.55
C LYS A 221 -2.84 -4.62 -17.03
N ILE A 222 -3.89 -4.46 -16.22
CA ILE A 222 -3.79 -4.53 -14.75
C ILE A 222 -3.32 -5.92 -14.31
N GLU A 223 -3.92 -6.99 -14.84
CA GLU A 223 -3.52 -8.38 -14.58
C GLU A 223 -2.06 -8.62 -14.94
N THR A 224 -1.57 -8.03 -16.02
CA THR A 224 -0.15 -8.14 -16.41
C THR A 224 0.76 -7.41 -15.43
N ILE A 225 0.36 -6.22 -14.95
CA ILE A 225 1.17 -5.37 -14.06
C ILE A 225 1.22 -5.93 -12.63
N TYR A 226 0.14 -6.59 -12.20
CA TYR A 226 -0.12 -6.99 -10.81
C TYR A 226 -0.42 -8.49 -10.70
N LYS A 227 0.12 -9.31 -11.60
CA LYS A 227 -0.18 -10.74 -11.72
C LYS A 227 -0.10 -11.45 -10.37
N GLU A 228 1.02 -11.27 -9.67
CA GLU A 228 1.29 -11.91 -8.39
C GLU A 228 0.40 -11.37 -7.26
N ASP A 229 -0.07 -10.12 -7.37
CA ASP A 229 -1.03 -9.57 -6.40
C ASP A 229 -2.42 -10.24 -6.55
N PHE A 230 -2.81 -10.67 -7.76
CA PHE A 230 -4.02 -11.48 -7.95
C PHE A 230 -3.86 -12.86 -7.31
N ASP A 231 -2.72 -13.52 -7.51
CA ASP A 231 -2.43 -14.82 -6.90
C ASP A 231 -2.45 -14.74 -5.36
N ILE A 232 -1.87 -13.67 -4.77
CA ILE A 232 -2.00 -13.39 -3.34
C ILE A 232 -3.48 -13.23 -2.96
N TYR A 233 -4.21 -12.36 -3.66
CA TYR A 233 -5.58 -12.03 -3.28
C TYR A 233 -6.49 -13.27 -3.30
N GLU A 234 -6.37 -14.11 -4.33
CA GLU A 234 -7.20 -15.31 -4.48
C GLU A 234 -6.80 -16.45 -3.54
N SER A 235 -5.53 -16.55 -3.15
CA SER A 235 -5.06 -17.58 -2.21
C SER A 235 -5.47 -17.31 -0.75
N ILE A 236 -5.91 -16.09 -0.41
CA ILE A 236 -6.42 -15.75 0.92
C ILE A 236 -7.77 -16.46 1.13
N LYS A 237 -7.78 -17.39 2.09
CA LYS A 237 -8.98 -18.06 2.61
C LYS A 237 -9.58 -17.30 3.79
#